data_AF-A0A0G1KTF0-F1
#
_entry.id   AF-A0A0G1KTF0-F1
#
_cell.length_a   1.000
_cell.length_b   1.000
_cell.length_c   1.000
_cell.angle_alpha   90.00
_cell.angle_beta   90.00
_cell.angle_gamma   90.00
#
_symmetry.space_group_name_H-M   'P 1'
#
loop_
_entity.id
_entity.type
_entity.pdbx_description
1 polymer ?
#
loop_
_entity_poly.entity_id
_entity_poly.type
_entity_poly.pdbx_seq_one_letter_code
_entity_poly.pdbx_strand_id
1 'polypeptide(L)'
;MGQLKIVDGPTKQELKDALFEGDYLHRQPVQFTVYDSPQGSRRKCFIDSVERQIGGNEEWQFAGEVEISKHGGSLCKVKGVFSTATRQGLLIFDLE
;
A
#
# COMPACT_ATOMS: atom_id res chain seq x y z
N MET A 1 14.15 -10.51 5.76
CA MET A 1 13.14 -9.47 5.46
C MET A 1 12.21 -10.03 4.39
N GLY A 2 10.91 -10.10 4.67
CA GLY A 2 9.93 -10.52 3.66
C GLY A 2 9.58 -9.36 2.73
N GLN A 3 9.18 -9.67 1.50
CA GLN A 3 8.67 -8.68 0.56
C GLN A 3 7.44 -9.24 -0.15
N LEU A 4 6.49 -8.37 -0.49
CA LEU A 4 5.29 -8.70 -1.26
C LEU A 4 5.21 -7.82 -2.49
N LYS A 5 4.99 -8.43 -3.66
CA LYS A 5 4.82 -7.67 -4.91
C LYS A 5 3.39 -7.17 -5.01
N ILE A 6 3.21 -5.86 -5.20
CA ILE A 6 1.92 -5.27 -5.56
C ILE A 6 1.71 -5.51 -7.05
N VAL A 7 0.61 -6.18 -7.40
CA VAL A 7 0.25 -6.48 -8.80
C VAL A 7 -0.96 -5.71 -9.30
N ASP A 8 -1.76 -5.19 -8.37
CA ASP A 8 -2.83 -4.25 -8.67
C ASP A 8 -3.04 -3.32 -7.47
N GLY A 9 -2.91 -2.01 -7.69
CA GLY A 9 -3.13 -0.99 -6.66
C GLY A 9 -4.12 0.08 -7.13
N PRO A 10 -4.32 1.16 -6.36
CA PRO A 10 -5.23 2.24 -6.74
C PRO A 10 -4.71 3.00 -7.96
N THR A 11 -5.61 3.58 -8.71
CA THR A 11 -5.31 4.68 -9.63
C THR A 11 -4.80 5.90 -8.85
N LYS A 12 -4.21 6.86 -9.57
CA LYS A 12 -3.77 8.11 -8.97
C LYS A 12 -4.89 8.89 -8.29
N GLN A 13 -6.10 8.89 -8.87
CA GLN A 13 -7.25 9.57 -8.27
C GLN A 13 -7.66 8.86 -6.98
N GLU A 14 -7.84 7.54 -7.01
CA GLU A 14 -8.19 6.75 -5.81
C GLU A 14 -7.15 6.90 -4.70
N LEU A 15 -5.86 6.98 -5.05
CA LEU A 15 -4.79 7.22 -4.09
C LEU A 15 -4.89 8.64 -3.48
N LYS A 16 -5.17 9.65 -4.30
CA LYS A 16 -5.36 11.03 -3.82
C LYS A 16 -6.58 11.15 -2.92
N ASP A 17 -7.68 10.51 -3.30
CA ASP A 17 -8.92 10.49 -2.53
C ASP A 17 -8.69 9.88 -1.15
N ALA A 18 -7.97 8.76 -1.09
CA ALA A 18 -7.66 8.08 0.16
C ALA A 18 -6.73 8.88 1.10
N LEU A 19 -5.76 9.63 0.53
CA LEU A 19 -4.70 10.28 1.30
C LEU A 19 -4.96 11.76 1.65
N PHE A 20 -5.56 12.51 0.73
CA PHE A 20 -5.63 13.98 0.79
C PHE A 20 -7.04 14.52 0.84
N GLU A 21 -8.00 13.87 0.16
CA GLU A 21 -9.38 14.36 0.08
C GLU A 21 -10.32 13.68 1.08
N GLY A 22 -9.89 12.56 1.68
CA GLY A 22 -10.54 11.99 2.85
C GLY A 22 -10.42 12.95 4.03
N ASP A 23 -11.54 13.56 4.41
CA ASP A 23 -11.68 14.31 5.66
C ASP A 23 -10.99 13.55 6.81
N TYR A 24 -10.44 14.21 7.81
CA TYR A 24 -9.60 13.57 8.86
C TYR A 24 -10.31 12.39 9.59
N LEU A 25 -11.63 12.29 9.47
CA LEU A 25 -12.50 11.21 9.98
C LEU A 25 -12.76 10.05 8.98
N HIS A 26 -12.40 10.21 7.70
CA HIS A 26 -12.76 9.35 6.57
C HIS A 26 -11.58 8.74 5.81
N ARG A 27 -10.32 8.94 6.26
CA ARG A 27 -9.14 8.29 5.66
C ARG A 27 -9.42 6.80 5.45
N GLN A 28 -9.59 6.40 4.19
CA GLN A 28 -9.88 5.02 3.83
C GLN A 28 -8.56 4.26 3.68
N PRO A 29 -8.48 2.99 4.10
CA PRO A 29 -7.33 2.15 3.78
C PRO A 29 -7.13 2.05 2.27
N VAL A 30 -5.88 2.12 1.86
CA VAL A 30 -5.49 1.88 0.46
C VAL A 30 -5.45 0.37 0.22
N GLN A 31 -6.25 -0.10 -0.73
CA GLN A 31 -6.32 -1.52 -1.04
C GLN A 31 -5.29 -1.88 -2.10
N PHE A 32 -4.43 -2.86 -1.81
CA PHE A 32 -3.50 -3.43 -2.77
C PHE A 32 -3.76 -4.93 -2.94
N THR A 33 -3.66 -5.40 -4.18
CA THR A 33 -3.55 -6.83 -4.46
C THR A 33 -2.06 -7.18 -4.50
N VAL A 34 -1.66 -8.13 -3.65
CA VAL A 34 -0.27 -8.52 -3.50
C VAL A 34 -0.07 -10.01 -3.78
N TYR A 35 1.07 -10.38 -4.35
CA TYR A 35 1.46 -11.79 -4.46
C TYR A 35 2.17 -12.24 -3.17
N ASP A 36 1.48 -13.04 -2.36
CA ASP A 36 2.06 -13.82 -1.25
C ASP A 36 2.16 -15.33 -1.56
N SER A 37 1.55 -15.76 -2.68
CA SER A 37 1.42 -17.15 -3.14
C SER A 37 1.07 -17.16 -4.64
N PRO A 38 1.11 -18.31 -5.36
CA PRO A 38 0.91 -18.38 -6.82
C PRO A 38 -0.41 -17.81 -7.33
N GLN A 39 -1.41 -17.60 -6.47
CA GLN A 39 -2.74 -17.11 -6.83
C GLN A 39 -2.98 -15.64 -6.47
N GLY A 40 -2.03 -14.96 -5.83
CA GLY A 40 -2.22 -13.60 -5.32
C GLY A 40 -3.25 -13.53 -4.18
N SER A 41 -3.06 -12.59 -3.27
CA SER A 41 -3.95 -12.32 -2.14
C SER A 41 -4.28 -10.84 -2.11
N ARG A 42 -5.57 -10.49 -1.99
CA ARG A 42 -5.98 -9.11 -1.73
C ARG A 42 -5.65 -8.77 -0.28
N ARG A 43 -4.89 -7.69 -0.06
CA ARG A 43 -4.49 -7.21 1.26
C ARG A 43 -4.85 -5.73 1.41
N LYS A 44 -5.43 -5.37 2.55
CA LYS A 44 -5.65 -3.96 2.89
C LYS A 44 -4.37 -3.40 3.48
N CYS A 45 -3.89 -2.29 2.93
CA CYS A 45 -2.78 -1.54 3.48
C CYS A 45 -3.27 -0.18 3.97
N PHE A 46 -3.04 0.10 5.24
CA PHE A 46 -3.29 1.39 5.83
C PHE A 46 -2.03 2.24 5.59
N ILE A 47 -2.11 3.22 4.69
CA ILE A 47 -0.97 4.11 4.44
C ILE A 47 -1.00 5.22 5.49
N ASP A 48 0.00 5.24 6.37
CA ASP A 48 0.10 6.24 7.43
C ASP A 48 0.73 7.53 6.90
N SER A 49 1.71 7.39 6.00
CA SER A 49 2.42 8.52 5.41
C SER A 49 2.91 8.22 3.99
N VAL A 50 2.87 9.25 3.14
CA VAL A 50 3.62 9.26 1.88
C VAL A 50 4.94 9.96 2.17
N GLU A 51 6.03 9.21 2.08
CA GLU A 51 7.37 9.72 2.40
C GLU A 51 7.90 10.60 1.28
N ARG A 52 7.68 10.21 0.02
CA ARG A 52 8.20 10.94 -1.14
C ARG A 52 7.55 10.51 -2.44
N GLN A 53 7.36 11.47 -3.35
CA GLN A 53 7.17 11.18 -4.76
C GLN A 53 8.55 11.09 -5.45
N ILE A 54 8.93 9.92 -5.94
CA ILE A 54 10.20 9.69 -6.66
C ILE A 54 9.87 9.56 -8.15
N GLY A 55 10.76 9.94 -9.07
CA GLY A 55 10.61 9.53 -10.48
C GLY A 55 9.47 10.16 -11.29
N GLY A 56 8.93 11.30 -10.86
CA GLY A 56 7.86 12.03 -11.59
C GLY A 56 6.50 11.89 -10.92
N ASN A 57 5.42 12.17 -11.67
CA ASN A 57 4.08 12.35 -11.09
C ASN A 57 3.33 11.05 -10.71
N GLU A 58 3.97 9.89 -10.83
CA GLU A 58 3.31 8.58 -10.84
C GLU A 58 3.97 7.53 -9.94
N GLU A 59 5.04 7.85 -9.22
CA GLU A 59 5.79 6.93 -8.37
C GLU A 59 5.82 7.42 -6.91
N TRP A 60 5.40 6.56 -6.00
CA TRP A 60 5.06 6.89 -4.62
C TRP A 60 5.83 6.00 -3.65
N GLN A 61 6.55 6.62 -2.72
CA GLN A 61 7.09 5.96 -1.54
C GLN A 61 6.19 6.22 -0.35
N PHE A 62 5.91 5.18 0.42
CA PHE A 62 5.02 5.28 1.56
C PHE A 62 5.45 4.35 2.70
N ALA A 63 5.02 4.72 3.90
CA ALA A 63 5.05 3.85 5.07
C ALA A 63 3.61 3.63 5.55
N GLY A 64 3.36 2.44 6.07
CA GLY A 64 2.04 2.05 6.52
C GLY A 64 2.02 0.70 7.22
N GLU A 65 0.83 0.14 7.34
CA GLU A 65 0.59 -1.15 7.95
C GLU A 65 -0.22 -2.05 7.02
N VAL A 66 0.07 -3.35 7.00
CA VAL A 66 -0.69 -4.34 6.23
C VAL A 66 -1.24 -5.43 7.13
N GLU A 67 -2.48 -5.84 6.88
CA GLU A 67 -3.11 -6.95 7.60
C GLU A 67 -2.58 -8.31 7.10
N ILE A 68 -1.74 -8.96 7.90
CA ILE A 68 -1.11 -10.24 7.53
C ILE A 68 -1.95 -11.47 7.94
N SER A 69 -2.83 -11.33 8.93
CA SER A 69 -3.72 -12.43 9.38
C SER A 69 -5.10 -12.35 8.73
N LYS A 70 -5.67 -13.47 8.29
CA LYS A 70 -7.07 -13.54 7.78
C LYS A 70 -8.15 -13.27 8.86
N HIS A 71 -7.74 -13.16 10.12
CA HIS A 71 -8.63 -13.03 11.27
C HIS A 71 -8.57 -11.65 11.95
N GLY A 72 -8.10 -10.60 11.27
CA GLY A 72 -8.27 -9.21 11.75
C GLY A 72 -7.36 -8.75 12.89
N GLY A 73 -6.32 -9.51 13.26
CA GLY A 73 -5.61 -9.29 14.53
C GLY A 73 -4.22 -8.67 14.44
N SER A 74 -3.49 -8.86 13.33
CA SER A 74 -2.08 -8.45 13.25
C SER A 74 -1.81 -7.54 12.07
N LEU A 75 -1.57 -6.27 12.39
CA LEU A 75 -1.00 -5.27 11.51
C LEU A 75 0.52 -5.38 11.56
N CYS A 76 1.16 -5.39 10.40
CA CYS A 76 2.61 -5.39 10.29
C CYS A 76 3.05 -4.12 9.57
N LYS A 77 4.04 -3.42 10.14
CA LYS A 77 4.62 -2.24 9.52
C LYS A 77 5.27 -2.61 8.19
N VAL A 78 5.02 -1.79 7.18
CA VAL A 78 5.57 -1.95 5.84
C VAL A 78 6.06 -0.60 5.32
N LYS A 79 7.12 -0.67 4.51
CA LYS A 79 7.50 0.40 3.59
C LYS A 79 7.19 -0.07 2.18
N GLY A 80 6.71 0.84 1.33
CA GLY A 80 6.30 0.50 -0.01
C GLY A 80 6.78 1.49 -1.06
N VAL A 81 7.01 0.97 -2.25
CA VAL A 81 7.16 1.77 -3.47
C VAL A 81 6.10 1.32 -4.45
N PHE A 82 5.31 2.26 -4.99
CA PHE A 82 4.17 1.98 -5.84
C PHE A 82 4.07 2.97 -6.99
N SER A 83 3.74 2.48 -8.19
CA SER A 83 3.47 3.32 -9.34
C SER A 83 1.98 3.35 -9.68
N THR A 84 1.38 4.55 -9.72
CA THR A 84 0.00 4.73 -10.18
C THR A 84 -0.17 4.55 -11.68
N ALA A 85 0.91 4.68 -12.46
CA ALA A 85 0.90 4.46 -13.92
C ALA A 85 0.79 2.98 -14.28
N THR A 86 1.52 2.10 -13.58
CA THR A 86 1.47 0.64 -13.81
C THR A 86 0.54 -0.08 -12.84
N ARG A 87 0.11 0.59 -11.77
CA ARG A 87 -0.63 0.04 -10.63
C ARG A 87 0.11 -1.12 -9.95
N GLN A 88 1.44 -1.10 -10.00
CA GLN A 88 2.31 -2.13 -9.45
C GLN A 88 3.37 -1.54 -8.53
N GLY A 89 4.01 -2.40 -7.74
CA GLY A 89 4.98 -1.95 -6.74
C GLY A 89 5.49 -3.08 -5.86
N LEU A 90 6.04 -2.70 -4.71
CA LEU A 90 6.62 -3.59 -3.72
C LEU A 90 6.26 -3.10 -2.32
N LEU A 91 5.91 -4.03 -1.45
CA LEU A 91 5.86 -3.85 0.00
C LEU A 91 7.04 -4.60 0.63
N ILE A 92 7.70 -3.96 1.59
CA ILE A 92 8.82 -4.49 2.35
C ILE A 92 8.39 -4.47 3.81
N PHE A 93 8.43 -5.63 4.46
CA PHE A 93 8.12 -5.71 5.89
C PHE A 93 9.24 -5.06 6.70
N ASP A 94 8.88 -4.07 7.51
CA ASP A 94 9.79 -3.44 8.46
C ASP A 94 9.80 -4.29 9.73
N LEU A 95 10.74 -5.24 9.78
CA LEU A 95 10.98 -6.09 10.96
C LEU A 95 11.91 -5.32 11.89
N GLU A 96 11.35 -4.39 12.66
CA GLU A 96 12.00 -3.87 13.88
C GLU A 96 11.97 -4.92 14.99
#